data_AF-A0A455UAY9-F1
#
_entry.id   AF-A0A455UAY9-F1
#
_cell.length_a   1.000
_cell.length_b   1.000
_cell.length_c   1.000
_cell.angle_alpha   90.00
_cell.angle_beta   90.00
_cell.angle_gamma   90.00
#
_symmetry.space_group_name_H-M   'P 1'
#
loop_
_entity.id
_entity.type
_entity.pdbx_description
1 polymer ?
#
loop_
_entity_poly.entity_id
_entity_poly.type
_entity_poly.pdbx_seq_one_letter_code
_entity_poly.pdbx_strand_id
1 'polypeptide(L)' 'MEITAQRDMLLFLAEEHRSRHILEAIAQVGEFDETPGTGIAFQLDVEDAVGIKNQIRSLSDSADL' A
#
# COMPACT_ATOMS: atom_id res chain seq x y z
N MET A 1 -5.20 1.59 23.61
CA MET A 1 -5.25 0.59 22.51
C MET A 1 -4.71 -0.71 23.08
N GLU A 2 -5.54 -1.75 23.19
CA GLU A 2 -5.05 -3.08 23.56
C GLU A 2 -4.15 -3.63 22.45
N ILE A 3 -2.94 -4.04 22.80
CA ILE A 3 -1.97 -4.63 21.86
C ILE A 3 -2.39 -6.05 21.44
N THR A 4 -3.27 -6.69 22.22
CA THR A 4 -3.75 -8.08 22.09
C THR A 4 -4.87 -8.31 21.09
N ALA A 5 -5.55 -7.26 20.61
CA ALA A 5 -6.56 -7.41 19.56
C ALA A 5 -5.90 -7.84 18.24
N GLN A 6 -6.43 -8.88 17.62
CA GLN A 6 -6.00 -9.32 16.28
C GLN A 6 -6.21 -8.19 15.28
N ARG A 7 -5.20 -7.94 14.44
CA ARG A 7 -5.24 -6.93 13.39
C ARG A 7 -4.98 -7.62 12.05
N ASP A 8 -5.78 -7.29 11.06
CA ASP A 8 -5.54 -7.74 9.70
C ASP A 8 -4.51 -6.81 9.03
N MET A 9 -3.55 -7.40 8.33
CA MET A 9 -2.53 -6.67 7.59
C MET A 9 -2.64 -6.98 6.11
N LEU A 10 -2.79 -5.94 5.31
CA LEU A 10 -2.77 -6.02 3.85
C LEU A 10 -1.46 -5.41 3.35
N LEU A 11 -0.75 -6.17 2.51
CA LEU A 11 0.49 -5.74 1.87
C LEU A 11 0.25 -5.67 0.37
N PHE A 12 0.51 -4.51 -0.21
CA PHE A 12 0.42 -4.27 -1.64
C PHE A 12 1.81 -3.95 -2.18
N LEU A 13 2.18 -4.61 -3.27
CA LEU A 13 3.33 -4.20 -4.06
C LEU A 13 2.82 -3.32 -5.20
N ALA A 14 3.27 -2.06 -5.22
CA ALA A 14 2.86 -1.07 -6.20
C ALA A 14 4.08 -0.41 -6.83
N GLU A 15 3.91 0.11 -8.05
CA GLU A 15 4.88 0.98 -8.70
C GLU A 15 4.94 2.34 -7.99
N GLU A 16 6.13 2.93 -7.90
CA GLU A 16 6.45 4.10 -7.06
C GLU A 16 5.58 5.33 -7.35
N HIS A 17 5.29 5.64 -8.62
CA HIS A 17 4.50 6.81 -8.96
C HIS A 17 3.01 6.63 -8.61
N ARG A 18 2.54 5.38 -8.55
CA ARG A 18 1.16 5.05 -8.21
C ARG A 18 0.95 4.75 -6.72
N SER A 19 2.01 4.42 -5.99
CA SER A 19 1.93 4.00 -4.58
C SER A 19 1.30 5.08 -3.71
N ARG A 20 1.64 6.37 -3.92
CA ARG A 20 1.05 7.49 -3.20
C ARG A 20 -0.47 7.58 -3.38
N HIS A 21 -0.94 7.53 -4.62
CA HIS A 21 -2.38 7.61 -4.90
C HIS A 21 -3.16 6.42 -4.30
N ILE A 22 -2.57 5.23 -4.31
CA ILE A 22 -3.17 4.05 -3.67
C ILE A 22 -3.25 4.27 -2.14
N LEU A 23 -2.17 4.76 -1.54
CA LEU A 23 -2.10 5.03 -0.10
C LEU A 23 -3.17 6.04 0.33
N GLU A 24 -3.30 7.14 -0.40
CA GLU A 24 -4.30 8.19 -0.17
C GLU A 24 -5.73 7.66 -0.33
N ALA A 25 -5.99 6.85 -1.36
CA ALA A 25 -7.31 6.24 -1.56
C ALA A 25 -7.68 5.28 -0.42
N ILE A 26 -6.72 4.49 0.07
CA ILE A 26 -6.93 3.61 1.24
C ILE A 26 -7.20 4.45 2.49
N ALA A 27 -6.41 5.50 2.74
CA ALA A 27 -6.59 6.37 3.89
C ALA A 27 -7.96 7.08 3.88
N GLN A 28 -8.40 7.53 2.69
CA GLN A 28 -9.70 8.18 2.51
C GLN A 28 -10.85 7.21 2.77
N VAL A 29 -10.85 6.02 2.14
CA VAL A 29 -11.94 5.03 2.30
C VAL A 29 -11.94 4.41 3.70
N GLY A 30 -10.76 4.29 4.32
CA GLY A 30 -10.59 3.79 5.67
C GLY A 30 -10.85 4.84 6.76
N GLU A 31 -11.02 6.11 6.40
CA GLU A 31 -11.21 7.23 7.33
C GLU A 31 -10.12 7.29 8.42
N PHE A 32 -8.87 7.04 8.03
CA PHE A 32 -7.74 6.86 8.97
C PHE A 32 -7.37 8.15 9.71
N ASP A 33 -7.57 9.31 9.08
CA ASP A 33 -7.29 10.61 9.70
C ASP A 33 -8.50 11.20 10.43
N GLU A 34 -9.71 10.72 10.15
CA GLU A 34 -10.96 11.30 10.67
C GLU A 34 -11.46 10.59 11.94
N THR A 35 -11.29 9.27 12.03
CA THR A 35 -11.86 8.46 13.11
C THR A 35 -10.77 7.78 13.93
N PRO A 36 -10.69 8.00 15.25
CA PRO A 36 -9.70 7.32 16.09
C PRO A 36 -9.85 5.79 16.07
N GLY A 37 -8.76 5.09 15.79
CA GLY A 37 -8.70 3.63 15.87
C GLY A 37 -9.13 2.88 14.62
N THR A 38 -9.34 3.56 13.48
CA THR A 38 -9.62 2.94 12.18
C THR A 38 -8.39 2.30 11.53
N GLY A 39 -7.19 2.64 11.98
CA GLY A 39 -5.95 1.98 11.59
C GLY A 39 -4.88 2.95 11.12
N ILE A 40 -3.90 2.43 10.39
CA ILE A 40 -2.86 3.21 9.73
C ILE A 40 -2.57 2.60 8.35
N ALA A 41 -2.18 3.44 7.40
CA ALA A 41 -1.54 3.02 6.16
C ALA A 41 -0.19 3.72 6.05
N PHE A 42 0.81 3.00 5.57
CA PHE A 42 2.13 3.56 5.32
C PHE A 42 2.77 2.87 4.11
N GLN A 43 3.68 3.57 3.45
CA GLN A 43 4.47 3.04 2.36
C GLN A 43 5.83 2.56 2.89
N LEU A 44 6.32 1.44 2.35
CA LEU A 44 7.69 0.96 2.51
C LEU A 44 8.33 0.87 1.14
N ASP A 45 9.51 1.47 0.99
CA ASP A 45 10.28 1.34 -0.25
C ASP A 45 10.91 -0.07 -0.32
N VAL A 46 10.78 -0.71 -1.47
CA VAL A 46 11.28 -2.06 -1.72
C VAL A 46 12.52 -1.97 -2.59
N GLU A 47 13.68 -2.30 -2.03
CA GLU A 47 14.97 -2.25 -2.74
C GLU A 47 15.14 -3.42 -3.73
N ASP A 48 14.80 -4.64 -3.30
CA ASP A 48 14.82 -5.83 -4.16
C ASP A 48 13.70 -6.80 -3.76
N ALA A 49 13.09 -7.45 -4.74
CA ALA A 49 12.09 -8.47 -4.52
C ALA A 49 12.14 -9.56 -5.59
N VAL A 50 12.11 -10.82 -5.12
CA VAL A 50 12.23 -12.03 -5.95
C VAL A 50 10.85 -12.61 -6.25
N GLY A 51 10.67 -13.21 -7.43
CA GLY A 51 9.42 -13.87 -7.81
C GLY A 51 8.36 -12.94 -8.42
N ILE A 52 8.69 -11.67 -8.62
CA ILE A 52 7.77 -10.64 -9.12
C ILE A 52 8.07 -10.19 -10.56
N LYS A 53 9.06 -10.79 -11.24
CA LYS A 53 9.48 -10.40 -12.61
C LYS A 53 8.33 -10.28 -13.61
N ASN A 54 7.36 -11.19 -13.57
CA ASN A 54 6.20 -11.15 -14.47
C ASN A 54 5.17 -10.08 -14.08
N GLN A 55 5.08 -9.72 -12.79
CA GLN A 55 4.15 -8.70 -12.28
C GLN A 55 4.73 -7.28 -12.39
N ILE A 56 6.05 -7.11 -12.19
CA ILE A 56 6.73 -5.83 -12.39
C ILE A 56 6.53 -5.36 -13.83
N ARG A 57 6.65 -6.26 -14.83
CA ARG A 57 6.49 -5.85 -16.23
C ARG A 57 5.12 -5.20 -16.51
N SER A 58 4.04 -5.73 -15.95
CA SER A 58 2.71 -5.11 -16.06
C SER A 58 2.58 -3.81 -15.26
N LEU A 59 3.34 -3.65 -14.19
CA LEU A 59 3.33 -2.44 -13.35
C LEU A 59 4.16 -1.30 -13.97
N SER A 60 5.26 -1.62 -14.67
CA SER A 60 6.17 -0.66 -15.31
C SER A 60 5.71 -0.21 -16.71
N ASP A 61 5.08 -1.07 -17.52
CA ASP A 61 4.63 -0.74 -18.89
C ASP A 61 3.52 0.33 -18.92
N SER A 62 2.96 0.71 -17.77
CA SER A 62 1.90 1.73 -17.67
C SER A 62 2.43 3.17 -17.56
N ALA A 63 3.75 3.37 -17.51
CA ALA A 63 4.37 4.67 -17.27
C ALA A 63 4.79 5.43 -18.56
N ASP A 64 4.68 4.81 -19.73
CA ASP A 64 5.00 5.42 -21.02
C ASP A 64 3.77 5.43 -21.93
N LEU A 65 2.77 6.31 -21.66
CA LEU A 65 1.75 6.77 -22.62
C LEU A 65 1.13 8.09 -22.16
#